data_AF-A0A526YEH1-F1
#
_entry.id   AF-A0A526YEH1-F1
#
_cell.length_a   1.000
_cell.length_b   1.000
_cell.length_c   1.000
_cell.angle_alpha   90.00
_cell.angle_beta   90.00
_cell.angle_gamma   90.00
#
_symmetry.space_group_name_H-M   'P 1'
#
loop_
_entity.id
_entity.type
_entity.pdbx_description
1 polymer ?
#
loop_
_entity_poly.entity_id
_entity_poly.type
_entity_poly.pdbx_seq_one_letter_code
_entity_poly.pdbx_strand_id
1 'polypeptide(L)'
;MGEEGLAEISARYLRFADTEARSRSPLYEDLARAVAGDREILGFLSTLPDIKRQPNLLLAVVRHLFGTPTGWTEFRQALLAHPELVRSLMLERSTQTN
;
A
#
# COMPACT_ATOMS: atom_id res chain seq x y z
N MET A 1 -17.12 9.37 -3.08
CA MET A 1 -15.76 9.74 -3.52
C MET A 1 -15.45 8.88 -4.73
N GLY A 2 -15.77 9.39 -5.91
CA GLY A 2 -15.48 8.72 -7.17
C GLY A 2 -14.01 8.89 -7.53
N GLU A 3 -13.63 8.24 -8.62
CA GLU A 3 -12.35 8.13 -9.34
C GLU A 3 -11.22 9.15 -9.03
N GLU A 4 -11.53 10.42 -8.75
CA GLU A 4 -10.59 11.45 -8.28
C GLU A 4 -9.83 11.04 -7.00
N GLY A 5 -10.51 10.43 -6.04
CA GLY A 5 -9.86 9.97 -4.79
C GLY A 5 -8.87 8.83 -5.03
N LEU A 6 -9.13 7.97 -6.01
CA LEU A 6 -8.21 6.89 -6.38
C LEU A 6 -6.98 7.44 -7.12
N ALA A 7 -7.17 8.47 -7.95
CA ALA A 7 -6.08 9.13 -8.66
C ALA A 7 -5.09 9.81 -7.69
N GLU A 8 -5.57 10.45 -6.63
CA GLU A 8 -4.71 11.00 -5.58
C GLU A 8 -3.89 9.92 -4.85
N ILE A 9 -4.53 8.80 -4.50
CA ILE A 9 -3.84 7.67 -3.86
C ILE A 9 -2.78 7.11 -4.81
N SER A 10 -3.14 6.88 -6.07
CA SER A 10 -2.21 6.39 -7.11
C SER A 10 -0.98 7.31 -7.24
N ALA A 11 -1.20 8.62 -7.37
CA ALA A 11 -0.12 9.61 -7.47
C ALA A 11 0.80 9.61 -6.24
N ARG A 12 0.24 9.42 -5.03
CA ARG A 12 1.02 9.30 -3.80
C ARG A 12 1.93 8.06 -3.81
N TYR A 13 1.42 6.92 -4.28
CA TYR A 13 2.22 5.69 -4.41
C TYR A 13 3.31 5.80 -5.47
N LEU A 14 3.03 6.42 -6.62
CA LEU A 14 4.04 6.68 -7.65
C LEU A 14 5.16 7.58 -7.13
N ARG A 15 4.81 8.66 -6.40
CA ARG A 15 5.80 9.53 -5.79
C ARG A 15 6.68 8.77 -4.81
N PHE A 16 6.08 7.96 -3.93
CA PHE A 16 6.83 7.13 -2.99
C PHE A 16 7.77 6.14 -3.70
N ALA A 17 7.32 5.54 -4.81
CA ALA A 17 8.15 4.65 -5.61
C ALA A 17 9.41 5.37 -6.12
N ASP A 18 9.26 6.58 -6.67
CA ASP A 18 10.38 7.36 -7.23
C ASP A 18 11.30 7.99 -6.17
N THR A 19 10.75 8.40 -5.02
CA THR A 19 11.53 9.10 -3.98
C THR A 19 12.07 8.17 -2.90
N GLU A 20 11.19 7.51 -2.15
CA GLU A 20 11.53 6.80 -0.91
C GLU A 20 11.92 5.34 -1.16
N ALA A 21 11.24 4.66 -2.08
CA ALA A 21 11.48 3.25 -2.36
C ALA A 21 12.74 3.03 -3.22
N ARG A 22 12.97 3.92 -4.20
CA ARG A 22 14.11 3.89 -5.12
C ARG A 22 15.47 3.75 -4.44
N SER A 23 15.64 4.41 -3.29
CA SER A 23 16.90 4.35 -2.53
C SER A 23 16.95 3.23 -1.49
N ARG A 24 15.84 2.54 -1.21
CA ARG A 24 15.73 1.53 -0.14
C ARG A 24 15.77 0.11 -0.66
N SER A 25 14.93 -0.23 -1.63
CA SER A 25 14.84 -1.59 -2.17
C SER A 25 14.09 -1.60 -3.50
N PRO A 26 14.64 -2.26 -4.55
CA PRO A 26 13.99 -2.36 -5.86
C PRO A 26 12.63 -3.07 -5.78
N LEU A 27 12.48 -4.03 -4.86
CA LEU A 27 11.20 -4.70 -4.61
C LEU A 27 10.10 -3.72 -4.16
N TYR A 28 10.39 -2.81 -3.22
CA TYR A 28 9.38 -1.85 -2.75
C TYR A 28 9.05 -0.80 -3.80
N GLU A 29 10.00 -0.44 -4.67
CA GLU A 29 9.71 0.42 -5.82
C GLU A 29 8.70 -0.25 -6.75
N ASP A 30 8.95 -1.50 -7.14
CA ASP A 30 8.08 -2.26 -8.03
C ASP A 30 6.67 -2.43 -7.41
N LEU A 31 6.61 -2.83 -6.15
CA LEU A 31 5.34 -2.98 -5.43
C LEU A 31 4.56 -1.67 -5.35
N ALA A 32 5.20 -0.55 -4.99
CA ALA A 32 4.52 0.73 -4.89
C ALA A 32 3.99 1.21 -6.25
N ARG A 33 4.77 1.02 -7.33
CA ARG A 33 4.35 1.33 -8.69
C ARG A 33 3.18 0.45 -9.14
N ALA A 34 3.23 -0.84 -8.81
CA ALA A 34 2.16 -1.78 -9.14
C ALA A 34 0.86 -1.47 -8.39
N VAL A 35 0.94 -1.11 -7.09
CA VAL A 35 -0.23 -0.63 -6.32
C VAL A 35 -0.86 0.59 -6.97
N ALA A 36 -0.06 1.55 -7.45
CA ALA A 36 -0.58 2.74 -8.10
C ALA A 36 -1.36 2.43 -9.41
N GLY A 37 -1.10 1.29 -10.05
CA GLY A 37 -1.82 0.84 -11.23
C GLY A 37 -3.03 -0.06 -10.96
N ASP A 38 -3.23 -0.54 -9.73
CA ASP A 38 -4.25 -1.52 -9.40
C ASP A 38 -5.50 -0.88 -8.78
N ARG A 39 -6.60 -0.86 -9.55
CA ARG A 39 -7.86 -0.24 -9.12
C ARG A 39 -8.49 -0.91 -7.90
N GLU A 40 -8.30 -2.22 -7.71
CA GLU A 40 -8.88 -2.92 -6.56
C GLU A 40 -8.17 -2.54 -5.27
N ILE A 41 -6.83 -2.50 -5.28
CA ILE A 41 -6.05 -2.05 -4.13
C ILE A 41 -6.31 -0.57 -3.84
N LEU A 42 -6.37 0.28 -4.86
CA LEU A 42 -6.72 1.70 -4.68
C LEU A 42 -8.13 1.87 -4.11
N GLY A 43 -9.10 1.07 -4.57
CA GLY A 43 -10.45 1.04 -4.02
C GLY A 43 -10.46 0.65 -2.55
N PHE A 44 -9.71 -0.39 -2.17
CA PHE A 44 -9.51 -0.78 -0.77
C PHE A 44 -8.90 0.36 0.06
N LEU A 45 -7.82 0.98 -0.40
CA LEU A 45 -7.16 2.09 0.29
C LEU A 45 -8.08 3.30 0.44
N SER A 46 -8.95 3.55 -0.54
CA SER A 46 -9.94 4.62 -0.46
C SER A 46 -10.95 4.41 0.70
N THR A 47 -11.13 3.18 1.19
CA THR A 47 -11.98 2.90 2.36
C THR A 47 -11.35 3.28 3.70
N LEU A 48 -10.03 3.49 3.71
CA LEU A 48 -9.27 3.90 4.89
C LEU A 48 -9.30 5.43 5.05
N PRO A 49 -9.12 5.98 6.26
CA PRO A 49 -8.89 7.43 6.43
C PRO A 49 -7.55 7.84 5.79
N ASP A 50 -7.44 9.07 5.27
CA ASP A 50 -6.28 9.52 4.48
C ASP A 50 -4.93 9.28 5.15
N ILE A 51 -4.83 9.55 6.46
CA ILE A 51 -3.62 9.35 7.25
C ILE A 51 -3.14 7.89 7.29
N LYS A 52 -4.04 6.93 7.03
CA LYS A 52 -3.73 5.49 6.99
C LYS A 52 -3.46 4.97 5.58
N ARG A 53 -3.51 5.83 4.54
CA ARG A 53 -3.28 5.43 3.14
C ARG A 53 -1.80 5.51 2.73
N GLN A 54 -0.90 5.62 3.70
CA GLN A 54 0.53 5.81 3.44
C GLN A 54 1.16 4.54 2.82
N PRO A 55 1.97 4.65 1.75
CA PRO A 55 2.58 3.50 1.09
C PRO A 55 3.46 2.67 2.02
N ASN A 56 4.29 3.33 2.83
CA ASN A 56 5.17 2.66 3.79
C ASN A 56 4.37 1.87 4.84
N LEU A 57 3.21 2.38 5.27
CA LEU A 57 2.33 1.67 6.20
C LEU A 57 1.78 0.39 5.57
N LEU A 58 1.28 0.46 4.33
CA LEU A 58 0.76 -0.71 3.63
C LEU A 58 1.84 -1.78 3.47
N LEU A 59 3.02 -1.40 2.98
CA LEU A 59 4.15 -2.31 2.80
C LEU A 59 4.58 -2.96 4.13
N ALA A 60 4.65 -2.18 5.20
CA ALA A 60 4.98 -2.68 6.53
C ALA A 60 3.92 -3.66 7.07
N VAL A 61 2.63 -3.36 6.89
CA VAL A 61 1.52 -4.21 7.35
C VAL A 61 1.48 -5.53 6.59
N VAL A 62 1.55 -5.51 5.26
CA VAL A 62 1.53 -6.74 4.45
C VAL A 62 2.75 -7.59 4.78
N ARG A 63 3.93 -6.97 4.93
CA ARG A 63 5.14 -7.67 5.36
C ARG A 63 5.01 -8.28 6.75
N HIS A 64 4.34 -7.60 7.67
CA HIS A 64 4.14 -8.10 9.03
C HIS A 64 3.19 -9.29 9.09
N LEU A 65 2.11 -9.27 8.30
CA LEU A 65 1.08 -10.32 8.30
C LEU A 65 1.49 -11.55 7.48
N PHE A 66 2.14 -11.36 6.33
CA PHE A 66 2.38 -12.43 5.36
C PHE A 66 3.86 -12.71 5.10
N GLY A 67 4.76 -11.94 5.73
CA GLY A 67 6.19 -12.00 5.46
C GLY A 67 6.61 -11.15 4.26
N THR A 68 7.90 -11.17 3.94
CA THR A 68 8.42 -10.39 2.80
C THR A 68 7.93 -11.01 1.49
N PRO A 69 7.14 -10.28 0.68
CA PRO A 69 6.66 -10.80 -0.59
C PRO A 69 7.83 -11.01 -1.57
N THR A 70 7.72 -12.02 -2.42
CA THR A 70 8.70 -12.28 -3.49
C THR A 70 8.46 -11.41 -4.73
N GLY A 71 7.27 -10.82 -4.86
CA GLY A 71 6.91 -9.92 -5.95
C GLY A 71 5.46 -9.43 -5.87
N TRP A 72 5.03 -8.68 -6.88
CA TRP A 72 3.69 -8.08 -6.96
C TRP A 72 2.54 -9.08 -6.85
N THR A 73 2.61 -10.20 -7.57
CA THR A 73 1.50 -11.18 -7.60
C THR A 73 1.20 -11.73 -6.23
N GLU A 74 2.22 -12.15 -5.49
CA GLU A 74 2.08 -12.69 -4.13
C GLU A 74 1.56 -11.62 -3.16
N PHE A 75 2.10 -10.40 -3.25
CA PHE A 75 1.63 -9.26 -2.45
C PHE A 75 0.14 -8.98 -2.70
N ARG A 76 -0.28 -8.89 -3.97
CA ARG A 76 -1.67 -8.61 -4.36
C ARG A 76 -2.60 -9.73 -3.87
N GLN A 77 -2.22 -10.99 -4.06
CA GLN A 77 -3.01 -12.13 -3.62
C GLN A 77 -3.16 -12.16 -2.11
N ALA A 78 -2.08 -11.95 -1.34
CA ALA A 78 -2.13 -11.95 0.12
C ALA A 78 -3.04 -10.84 0.66
N LEU A 79 -2.92 -9.63 0.09
CA LEU A 79 -3.74 -8.49 0.48
C LEU A 79 -5.22 -8.72 0.16
N LEU A 80 -5.55 -9.15 -1.07
CA LEU A 80 -6.93 -9.36 -1.49
C LEU A 80 -7.58 -10.63 -0.90
N ALA A 81 -6.79 -11.62 -0.49
CA ALA A 81 -7.28 -12.77 0.26
C ALA A 81 -7.72 -12.39 1.68
N HIS A 82 -7.08 -11.36 2.28
CA HIS A 82 -7.29 -10.97 3.66
C HIS A 82 -7.41 -9.44 3.87
N PRO A 83 -8.30 -8.75 3.13
CA PRO A 83 -8.39 -7.29 3.13
C PRO A 83 -8.81 -6.75 4.51
N GLU A 84 -9.66 -7.48 5.23
CA GLU A 84 -10.13 -7.06 6.56
C GLU A 84 -9.02 -7.11 7.62
N LEU A 85 -8.17 -8.14 7.57
CA LEU A 85 -7.01 -8.24 8.47
C LEU A 85 -6.01 -7.11 8.21
N VAL A 86 -5.71 -6.86 6.93
CA VAL A 86 -4.84 -5.75 6.52
C VAL A 86 -5.43 -4.42 6.98
N ARG A 87 -6.71 -4.18 6.72
CA ARG A 87 -7.41 -2.96 7.16
C ARG A 87 -7.35 -2.78 8.66
N SER A 88 -7.69 -3.82 9.43
CA SER A 88 -7.70 -3.75 10.90
C SER A 88 -6.32 -3.39 11.42
N LEU A 89 -5.27 -4.04 10.90
CA LEU A 89 -3.90 -3.74 11.32
C LEU A 89 -3.43 -2.34 10.86
N MET A 90 -3.80 -1.88 9.66
CA MET A 90 -3.51 -0.50 9.23
C MET A 90 -4.21 0.53 10.12
N LEU A 91 -5.44 0.27 10.55
CA LEU A 91 -6.18 1.16 11.46
C LEU A 91 -5.54 1.17 12.86
N GLU A 92 -5.15 0.01 13.38
CA GLU A 92 -4.48 -0.14 14.67
C GLU A 92 -3.08 0.50 14.67
N ARG A 93 -2.29 0.27 13.62
CA ARG A 93 -0.95 0.83 13.49
C ARG A 93 -1.03 2.31 13.12
N SER A 94 -0.82 3.18 14.09
CA SER A 94 -0.47 4.57 13.82
C SER A 94 0.99 4.61 13.38
N THR A 95 1.27 5.09 12.18
CA THR A 95 2.61 5.55 11.80
C THR A 95 2.94 6.72 12.70
N GLN A 96 3.48 6.43 13.87
CA GLN A 96 4.07 7.43 14.74
C GLN A 96 5.40 7.81 14.09
N THR A 97 5.34 8.69 13.10
CA THR A 97 6.50 9.41 12.63
C THR A 97 6.75 10.46 13.71
N ASN A 98 7.72 10.19 14.59
CA ASN A 98 8.18 11.08 15.67
C ASN A 98 8.65 12.42 15.12
#